data_AF-A0A1Q7T6D7-F1
#
_entry.id   AF-A0A1Q7T6D7-F1
#
_cell.length_a   1.000
_cell.length_b   1.000
_cell.length_c   1.000
_cell.angle_alpha   90.00
_cell.angle_beta   90.00
_cell.angle_gamma   90.00
#
_symmetry.space_group_name_H-M   'P 1'
#
loop_
_entity.id
_entity.type
_entity.pdbx_description
1 polymer ?
#
loop_
_entity_poly.entity_id
_entity_poly.type
_entity_poly.pdbx_seq_one_letter_code
_entity_poly.pdbx_strand_id
1 'polypeptide(L)'
;MTQEPAPYYLAARYSNKNSAGKAYNPIQTIIFEVDCDLSAYRFFEQKERKWYVVVIGEEPSSQLQERLATILFTLTRGVRVTLDSGTLAELMDRRAEQTQIGPWVERHYHIDQE
;
A
#
# COMPACT_ATOMS: atom_id res chain seq x y z
N MET A 1 -16.89 -2.31 -21.83
CA MET A 1 -15.46 -2.40 -21.47
C MET A 1 -15.32 -1.77 -20.10
N THR A 2 -15.58 -2.53 -19.04
CA THR A 2 -15.35 -2.08 -17.65
C THR A 2 -13.85 -2.11 -17.43
N GLN A 3 -13.23 -0.94 -17.54
CA GLN A 3 -11.83 -0.74 -17.18
C GLN A 3 -11.78 -0.95 -15.66
N GLU A 4 -11.22 -2.09 -15.21
CA GLU A 4 -10.97 -2.31 -13.78
C GLU A 4 -10.14 -1.13 -13.28
N PRO A 5 -10.57 -0.44 -12.19
CA PRO A 5 -9.86 0.73 -11.71
C PRO A 5 -8.42 0.32 -11.41
N ALA A 6 -7.46 1.08 -11.97
CA ALA A 6 -6.06 0.83 -11.72
C ALA A 6 -5.82 0.82 -10.20
N PRO A 7 -5.07 -0.16 -9.68
CA PRO A 7 -4.87 -0.35 -8.25
C PRO A 7 -4.22 0.90 -7.66
N TYR A 8 -4.79 1.40 -6.57
CA TYR A 8 -4.23 2.53 -5.85
C TYR A 8 -2.89 2.12 -5.24
N TYR A 9 -1.86 2.95 -5.41
CA TYR A 9 -0.59 2.76 -4.73
C TYR A 9 0.10 4.07 -4.34
N LEU A 10 0.82 4.01 -3.21
CA LEU A 10 1.78 5.01 -2.79
C LEU A 10 3.11 4.32 -2.49
N ALA A 11 4.20 4.84 -3.03
CA ALA A 11 5.54 4.32 -2.75
C ALA A 11 6.50 5.45 -2.36
N ALA A 12 7.31 5.17 -1.33
CA ALA A 12 8.39 6.02 -0.90
C ALA A 12 9.67 5.21 -0.68
N ARG A 13 10.81 5.79 -1.04
CA ARG A 13 12.13 5.24 -0.73
C ARG A 13 12.83 6.00 0.39
N TYR A 14 13.65 5.28 1.13
CA TYR A 14 14.39 5.74 2.30
C TYR A 14 15.83 5.24 2.26
N SER A 15 16.75 6.05 2.79
CA SER A 15 18.17 5.72 2.81
C SER A 15 18.56 4.65 3.84
N ASN A 16 17.71 4.35 4.82
CA ASN A 16 18.02 3.39 5.87
C ASN A 16 16.76 2.72 6.44
N LYS A 17 16.98 1.59 7.12
CA LYS A 17 15.93 0.75 7.72
C LYS A 17 15.10 1.49 8.76
N ASN A 18 15.72 2.37 9.54
CA ASN A 18 15.06 3.08 10.63
C ASN A 18 14.05 4.10 10.11
N SER A 19 14.43 4.90 9.11
CA SER A 19 13.54 5.84 8.43
C SER A 19 12.36 5.14 7.77
N ALA A 20 12.61 4.02 7.08
CA ALA A 20 11.54 3.20 6.52
C ALA A 20 10.63 2.60 7.62
N GLY A 21 11.19 2.17 8.75
CA GLY A 21 10.41 1.70 9.90
C GLY A 21 9.53 2.78 10.52
N LYS A 22 10.01 4.02 10.62
CA LYS A 22 9.21 5.17 11.10
C LYS A 22 8.02 5.49 10.21
N ALA A 23 8.07 5.14 8.92
CA ALA A 23 6.93 5.28 8.02
C ALA A 23 6.03 4.04 8.06
N TYR A 24 6.63 2.87 7.90
CA TYR A 24 5.92 1.60 7.80
C TYR A 24 5.10 1.26 9.04
N ASN A 25 5.68 1.38 10.24
CA ASN A 25 5.02 0.97 11.48
C ASN A 25 3.69 1.72 11.72
N PRO A 26 3.64 3.07 11.70
CA PRO A 26 2.37 3.77 11.89
C PRO A 26 1.39 3.54 10.74
N ILE A 27 1.86 3.39 9.49
CA ILE A 27 0.99 3.06 8.36
C ILE A 27 0.35 1.70 8.54
N GLN A 28 1.13 0.68 8.92
CA GLN A 28 0.61 -0.66 9.16
C GLN A 28 -0.42 -0.66 10.29
N THR A 29 -0.18 0.10 11.36
CA THR A 29 -1.16 0.29 12.44
C THR A 29 -2.44 0.93 11.93
N ILE A 30 -2.37 2.02 11.15
CA ILE A 30 -3.55 2.68 10.59
C ILE A 30 -4.35 1.74 9.70
N ILE A 31 -3.69 0.98 8.82
CA ILE A 31 -4.35 0.03 7.91
C ILE A 31 -5.02 -1.11 8.70
N PHE A 32 -4.43 -1.51 9.82
CA PHE A 32 -5.01 -2.55 10.68
C PHE A 32 -6.19 -2.05 11.51
N GLU A 33 -6.18 -0.78 11.93
CA GLU A 33 -7.24 -0.18 12.76
C GLU A 33 -8.42 0.36 11.95
N VAL A 34 -8.18 0.80 10.72
CA VAL A 34 -9.21 1.36 9.85
C VAL A 34 -9.74 0.27 8.93
N ASP A 35 -11.06 0.17 8.82
CA ASP A 35 -11.72 -0.68 7.82
C ASP A 35 -11.42 -0.15 6.42
N CYS A 36 -10.29 -0.58 5.86
CA CYS A 36 -9.82 -0.19 4.55
C CYS A 36 -9.14 -1.38 3.87
N ASP A 37 -9.32 -1.46 2.56
CA ASP A 37 -8.73 -2.52 1.76
C ASP A 37 -7.35 -2.09 1.24
N LEU A 38 -6.43 -1.88 2.18
CA LEU A 38 -5.05 -1.48 1.91
C LEU A 38 -4.08 -2.49 2.50
N SER A 39 -2.87 -2.53 1.94
CA SER A 39 -1.78 -3.37 2.44
C SER A 39 -0.48 -2.59 2.35
N ALA A 40 0.32 -2.63 3.42
CA ALA A 40 1.62 -1.98 3.47
C ALA A 40 2.75 -3.01 3.40
N TYR A 41 3.77 -2.70 2.62
CA TYR A 41 4.96 -3.50 2.42
C TYR A 41 6.20 -2.66 2.73
N ARG A 42 7.19 -3.30 3.34
CA ARG A 42 8.53 -2.74 3.53
C ARG A 42 9.58 -3.75 3.10
N PHE A 43 10.40 -3.38 2.14
CA PHE A 43 11.47 -4.23 1.61
C PHE A 43 12.74 -3.43 1.35
N PHE A 44 13.84 -4.14 1.16
CA PHE A 44 15.14 -3.57 0.85
C PHE A 44 15.51 -3.93 -0.58
N GLU A 45 15.69 -2.91 -1.42
CA GLU A 45 16.13 -3.08 -2.80
C GLU A 45 17.66 -3.14 -2.85
N GLN A 46 18.19 -4.29 -3.25
CA GLN A 46 19.63 -4.54 -3.20
C GLN A 46 20.41 -3.69 -4.21
N LYS A 47 19.86 -3.47 -5.40
CA LYS A 47 20.53 -2.71 -6.47
C LYS A 47 20.77 -1.26 -6.09
N GLU A 48 19.78 -0.63 -5.46
CA GLU A 48 19.88 0.76 -5.02
C GLU A 48 20.41 0.92 -3.58
N ARG A 49 20.45 -0.18 -2.83
CA ARG A 49 20.74 -0.19 -1.39
C ARG A 49 19.82 0.75 -0.62
N LYS A 50 18.53 0.76 -1.00
CA LYS A 50 17.49 1.61 -0.42
C LYS A 50 16.37 0.77 0.18
N TRP A 51 15.70 1.34 1.16
CA TRP A 51 14.50 0.77 1.75
C TRP A 51 13.28 1.38 1.09
N TYR A 52 12.32 0.55 0.74
CA TYR A 52 11.06 0.96 0.15
C TYR A 52 9.94 0.71 1.16
N VAL A 53 9.00 1.65 1.21
CA VAL A 53 7.70 1.47 1.86
C VAL A 53 6.65 1.73 0.81
N VAL A 54 5.78 0.75 0.62
CA VAL A 54 4.75 0.76 -0.41
C VAL A 54 3.41 0.45 0.24
N VAL A 55 2.39 1.21 -0.11
CA VAL A 55 1.00 0.95 0.23
C VAL A 55 0.27 0.67 -1.07
N ILE A 56 -0.43 -0.46 -1.15
CA ILE A 56 -1.24 -0.85 -2.31
C ILE A 56 -2.64 -1.29 -1.86
N GLY A 57 -3.63 -1.15 -2.74
CA GLY A 57 -4.94 -1.74 -2.55
C GLY A 57 -6.04 -0.99 -3.28
N GLU A 58 -7.23 -0.96 -2.68
CA GLU A 58 -8.35 -0.14 -3.14
C GLU A 58 -8.11 1.34 -2.80
N GLU A 59 -8.69 2.24 -3.57
CA GLU A 59 -8.60 3.66 -3.30
C GLU A 59 -9.26 3.99 -1.94
N PRO A 60 -8.51 4.49 -0.96
CA PRO A 60 -9.09 4.86 0.33
C PRO A 60 -9.82 6.21 0.24
N SER A 61 -10.53 6.59 1.30
CA SER A 61 -11.07 7.94 1.42
C SER A 61 -9.96 8.99 1.30
N SER A 62 -10.28 10.17 0.75
CA SER A 62 -9.30 11.23 0.52
C SER A 62 -8.54 11.62 1.81
N GLN A 63 -9.24 11.62 2.95
CA GLN A 63 -8.63 11.90 4.25
C GLN A 63 -7.58 10.84 4.65
N LEU A 64 -7.87 9.56 4.42
CA LEU A 64 -6.93 8.47 4.71
C LEU A 64 -5.75 8.52 3.74
N GLN A 65 -5.99 8.75 2.44
CA GLN A 65 -4.93 8.98 1.45
C GLN A 65 -3.98 10.11 1.86
N GLU A 66 -4.51 11.27 2.24
CA GLU A 66 -3.70 12.42 2.67
C GLU A 66 -2.91 12.10 3.94
N ARG A 67 -3.50 11.37 4.89
CA ARG A 67 -2.82 10.94 6.11
C ARG A 67 -1.66 10.00 5.80
N LEU A 68 -1.87 9.00 4.95
CA LEU A 68 -0.83 8.05 4.52
C LEU A 68 0.29 8.76 3.74
N ALA A 69 -0.07 9.64 2.81
CA ALA A 69 0.88 10.46 2.05
C ALA A 69 1.69 11.38 2.99
N THR A 70 1.06 11.99 3.99
CA THR A 70 1.73 12.85 4.97
C THR A 70 2.76 12.06 5.77
N ILE A 71 2.45 10.83 6.19
CA ILE A 71 3.40 9.97 6.90
C ILE A 71 4.56 9.58 5.99
N LEU A 72 4.27 9.09 4.78
CA LEU A 72 5.27 8.62 3.81
C LEU A 72 6.23 9.75 3.39
N PHE A 73 5.71 10.92 3.03
CA PHE A 73 6.51 11.94 2.36
C PHE A 73 6.94 13.06 3.31
N THR A 74 6.04 13.54 4.16
CA THR A 74 6.29 14.75 4.97
C THR A 74 6.97 14.42 6.30
N LEU A 75 6.36 13.56 7.11
CA LEU A 75 6.85 13.29 8.47
C LEU A 75 8.14 12.46 8.49
N THR A 76 8.26 11.53 7.53
CA THR A 76 9.41 10.62 7.47
C THR A 76 10.42 10.98 6.40
N ARG A 77 10.15 12.05 5.64
CA ARG A 77 10.99 12.54 4.53
C ARG A 77 11.27 11.45 3.48
N GLY A 78 10.29 10.60 3.20
CA GLY A 78 10.38 9.61 2.14
C GLY A 78 10.36 10.27 0.78
N VAL A 79 11.22 9.80 -0.13
CA VAL A 79 11.23 10.28 -1.51
C VAL A 79 10.17 9.53 -2.29
N ARG A 80 9.18 10.24 -2.84
CA ARG A 80 8.14 9.64 -3.69
C ARG A 80 8.79 8.97 -4.90
N VAL A 81 8.35 7.76 -5.19
CA VAL A 81 8.83 6.93 -6.29
C VAL A 81 7.65 6.26 -6.97
N THR A 82 7.80 6.00 -8.26
CA THR A 82 6.91 5.12 -9.02
C THR A 82 7.58 3.77 -9.13
N LEU A 83 6.82 2.71 -8.88
CA LEU A 83 7.29 1.34 -9.05
C LEU A 83 7.14 0.94 -10.52
N ASP A 84 8.02 0.06 -11.00
CA ASP A 84 7.79 -0.59 -12.28
C ASP A 84 6.60 -1.56 -12.17
N SER A 85 6.00 -1.85 -13.31
CA SER A 85 4.81 -2.70 -13.38
C SER A 85 5.05 -4.12 -12.86
N GLY A 86 6.27 -4.66 -12.96
CA GLY A 86 6.62 -5.99 -12.46
C GLY A 86 6.64 -6.04 -10.94
N THR A 87 7.31 -5.08 -10.30
CA THR A 87 7.31 -4.96 -8.83
C THR A 87 5.91 -4.71 -8.28
N LEU A 88 5.11 -3.87 -8.94
CA LEU A 88 3.73 -3.63 -8.53
C LEU A 88 2.88 -4.90 -8.64
N ALA A 89 3.01 -5.65 -9.75
CA ALA A 89 2.29 -6.90 -9.95
C ALA A 89 2.65 -7.95 -8.89
N GLU A 90 3.93 -8.11 -8.55
CA GLU A 90 4.38 -9.04 -7.51
C GLU A 90 3.77 -8.69 -6.13
N LEU A 91 3.74 -7.40 -5.78
CA LEU A 91 3.12 -6.97 -4.52
C LEU A 91 1.61 -7.21 -4.50
N MET A 92 0.93 -7.04 -5.64
CA MET A 92 -0.50 -7.31 -5.77
C MET A 92 -0.82 -8.80 -5.72
N ASP A 93 0.00 -9.65 -6.34
CA ASP A 93 -0.13 -11.10 -6.28
C ASP A 93 0.03 -11.58 -4.84
N ARG A 94 1.09 -11.12 -4.17
CA ARG A 94 1.32 -11.39 -2.74
C ARG A 94 0.16 -10.95 -1.85
N ARG A 95 -0.49 -9.83 -2.20
CA ARG A 95 -1.68 -9.36 -1.51
C ARG A 95 -2.83 -10.34 -1.68
N ALA A 96 -3.09 -10.80 -2.90
CA ALA A 96 -4.13 -11.78 -3.18
C ALA A 96 -3.90 -13.09 -2.39
N GLU A 97 -2.66 -13.57 -2.33
CA GLU A 97 -2.28 -14.73 -1.52
C GLU A 97 -2.50 -14.51 -0.01
N GLN A 98 -2.17 -13.32 0.51
CA GLN A 98 -2.32 -12.99 1.93
C GLN A 98 -3.78 -12.78 2.34
N THR A 99 -4.60 -12.22 1.46
CA THR A 99 -6.06 -12.11 1.65
C THR A 99 -6.71 -13.50 1.71
N GLN A 100 -6.17 -14.51 1.02
CA GLN A 100 -6.68 -15.89 1.08
C GLN A 100 -6.41 -16.62 2.41
N ILE A 101 -5.56 -16.09 3.29
CA ILE A 101 -5.14 -16.76 4.55
C ILE A 101 -5.90 -16.23 5.79
N GLY A 102 -6.68 -15.14 5.66
CA GLY A 102 -7.58 -14.60 6.68
C GLY A 102 -9.05 -15.01 6.46
N PRO A 103 -9.94 -14.88 7.47
CA PRO A 103 -11.35 -15.24 7.30
C PRO A 103 -11.92 -14.44 6.13
N TRP A 104 -12.41 -15.17 5.14
CA TRP A 104 -13.17 -14.67 3.99
C TRP A 104 -14.21 -13.66 4.50
N VAL A 105 -13.90 -12.36 4.45
CA VAL A 105 -14.93 -11.34 4.53
C VAL A 105 -15.51 -11.31 3.13
N GLU A 106 -16.64 -12.02 2.96
CA GLU A 106 -17.52 -11.85 1.82
C GLU A 106 -17.83 -10.35 1.69
N ARG A 107 -17.02 -9.62 0.92
CA ARG A 107 -17.42 -8.29 0.46
C ARG A 107 -18.59 -8.55 -0.47
N HIS A 108 -19.80 -8.40 0.08
CA HIS A 108 -21.03 -8.36 -0.67
C HIS A 108 -20.86 -7.37 -1.83
N TYR A 109 -20.64 -7.91 -3.03
CA TYR A 109 -20.94 -7.18 -4.24
C TYR A 109 -22.46 -7.00 -4.22
N HIS A 110 -22.91 -5.84 -3.73
CA HIS A 110 -24.25 -5.37 -4.07
C HIS A 110 -24.21 -5.06 -5.56
N ILE A 111 -24.51 -6.08 -6.38
CA ILE A 111 -24.81 -5.87 -7.78
C ILE A 111 -26.18 -5.21 -7.76
N ASP A 112 -26.19 -3.88 -7.75
CA ASP A 112 -27.38 -3.14 -8.12
C ASP A 112 -27.56 -3.31 -9.63
N GLN A 113 -28.62 -4.03 -10.01
CA GLN A 113 -29.04 -4.21 -11.40
C GLN A 113 -30.15 -3.20 -11.69
N GLU A 114 -29.91 -2.32 -12.66
CA GLU A 114 -30.93 -1.64 -13.44
C GLU A 114 -30.71 -1.90 -14.93
#